data_AF-A0A0F8V6P0-F1
#
_entry.id   AF-A0A0F8V6P0-F1
#
_cell.length_a   1.000
_cell.length_b   1.000
_cell.length_c   1.000
_cell.angle_alpha   90.00
_cell.angle_beta   90.00
_cell.angle_gamma   90.00
#
_symmetry.space_group_name_H-M   'P 1'
#
loop_
_entity.id
_entity.type
_entity.pdbx_description
1 polymer ?
#
loop_
_entity_poly.entity_id
_entity_poly.type
_entity_poly.pdbx_seq_one_letter_code
_entity_poly.pdbx_strand_id
1 'polypeptide(L)'
;MSKVEKKPIERKRPISELDIKFEKIIQFSGWIFLLALGGFIGGWAILDEFLNLIVLDLDAMTFSFIIFTGTNSAISFGLATKIKNNRDNKRSIFFDWLLGEFLFCMIAIFAVAAYQW
;
A
#
# COMPACT_ATOMS: atom_id res chain seq x y z
N MET A 1 -47.47 -1.60 -24.92
CA MET A 1 -46.50 -0.51 -24.67
C MET A 1 -45.84 -0.75 -23.31
N SER A 2 -44.61 -1.28 -23.29
CA SER A 2 -43.89 -1.57 -22.04
C SER A 2 -43.22 -0.29 -21.53
N LYS A 3 -43.64 0.18 -20.36
CA LYS A 3 -42.98 1.30 -19.66
C LYS A 3 -41.66 0.78 -19.09
N VAL A 4 -40.57 1.01 -19.84
CA VAL A 4 -39.22 0.80 -19.32
C VAL A 4 -38.98 1.86 -18.24
N GLU A 5 -39.01 1.45 -16.98
CA GLU A 5 -38.60 2.27 -15.84
C GLU A 5 -37.12 2.61 -16.01
N LYS A 6 -36.83 3.87 -16.34
CA LYS A 6 -35.46 4.38 -16.40
C LYS A 6 -34.90 4.34 -14.98
N LYS A 7 -33.86 3.53 -14.75
CA LYS A 7 -33.11 3.52 -13.49
C LYS A 7 -32.75 4.96 -13.13
N PRO A 8 -32.97 5.39 -11.88
CA PRO A 8 -32.62 6.73 -11.45
C PRO A 8 -31.11 6.91 -11.65
N ILE A 9 -30.76 7.92 -12.44
CA ILE A 9 -29.36 8.32 -12.63
C ILE A 9 -28.93 8.91 -11.28
N GLU A 10 -28.18 8.14 -10.50
CA GLU A 10 -27.54 8.63 -9.28
C GLU A 10 -26.68 9.84 -9.65
N ARG A 11 -27.12 11.04 -9.24
CA ARG A 11 -26.31 12.24 -9.36
C ARG A 11 -25.07 12.04 -8.49
N LYS A 12 -23.90 11.94 -9.13
CA LYS A 12 -22.59 11.97 -8.44
C LYS A 12 -22.60 13.14 -7.46
N ARG A 13 -22.51 12.83 -6.16
CA ARG A 13 -22.42 13.84 -5.11
C ARG A 13 -21.19 14.72 -5.38
N PRO A 14 -21.26 16.03 -5.10
CA PRO A 14 -20.09 16.89 -5.18
C PRO A 14 -19.00 16.33 -4.25
N ILE A 15 -17.79 16.27 -4.79
CA ILE A 15 -16.62 15.72 -4.10
C ILE A 15 -16.37 16.56 -2.85
N SER A 16 -16.33 15.92 -1.68
CA SER A 16 -15.98 16.62 -0.45
C SER A 16 -14.48 16.89 -0.41
N GLU A 17 -14.07 18.06 0.07
CA GLU A 17 -12.66 18.39 0.32
C GLU A 17 -12.01 17.38 1.28
N LEU A 18 -12.79 16.83 2.22
CA LEU A 18 -12.37 15.78 3.15
C LEU A 18 -12.01 14.48 2.44
N ASP A 19 -12.72 14.13 1.36
CA ASP A 19 -12.42 12.92 0.57
C ASP A 19 -11.09 13.07 -0.15
N ILE A 20 -10.84 14.25 -0.71
CA ILE A 20 -9.59 14.56 -1.41
C ILE A 20 -8.41 14.53 -0.42
N LYS A 21 -8.57 15.13 0.77
CA LYS A 21 -7.53 15.12 1.80
C LYS A 21 -7.21 13.69 2.24
N PHE A 22 -8.24 12.87 2.46
CA PHE A 22 -8.07 11.47 2.84
C PHE A 22 -7.35 10.64 1.77
N GLU A 23 -7.75 10.75 0.51
CA GLU A 23 -7.07 10.08 -0.62
C GLU A 23 -5.60 10.51 -0.72
N LYS A 24 -5.30 11.80 -0.57
CA LYS A 24 -3.93 12.33 -0.61
C LYS A 24 -3.07 11.80 0.53
N ILE A 25 -3.62 11.66 1.75
CA ILE A 25 -2.88 11.11 2.89
C ILE A 25 -2.48 9.66 2.61
N ILE A 26 -3.40 8.84 2.07
CA ILE A 26 -3.11 7.45 1.73
C ILE A 26 -2.03 7.36 0.65
N GLN A 27 -2.15 8.18 -0.41
CA GLN A 27 -1.13 8.23 -1.46
C GLN A 27 0.23 8.69 -0.93
N PHE A 28 0.24 9.70 -0.06
CA PHE A 28 1.45 10.19 0.56
C PHE A 28 2.12 9.11 1.42
N SER A 29 1.34 8.33 2.18
CA SER A 29 1.87 7.17 2.89
C SER A 29 2.50 6.14 1.95
N GLY A 30 1.84 5.84 0.81
CA GLY A 30 2.38 4.94 -0.20
C GLY A 30 3.71 5.43 -0.78
N TRP A 31 3.84 6.74 -1.01
CA TRP A 31 5.07 7.38 -1.45
C TRP A 31 6.19 7.31 -0.41
N ILE A 32 5.89 7.51 0.88
CA ILE A 32 6.91 7.38 1.94
C ILE A 32 7.50 5.97 1.92
N PHE A 33 6.66 4.93 1.87
CA PHE A 33 7.14 3.55 1.81
C PHE A 33 7.92 3.27 0.52
N LEU A 34 7.49 3.80 -0.62
CA LEU A 34 8.20 3.63 -1.88
C LEU A 34 9.58 4.28 -1.86
N LEU A 35 9.67 5.51 -1.33
CA LEU A 35 10.92 6.24 -1.22
C LEU A 35 11.86 5.59 -0.20
N ALA A 36 11.32 5.04 0.89
CA ALA A 36 12.11 4.26 1.84
C ALA A 36 12.70 3.00 1.19
N LEU A 37 11.90 2.24 0.43
CA LEU A 37 12.37 1.07 -0.32
C LEU A 37 13.41 1.47 -1.39
N GLY A 38 13.11 2.50 -2.17
CA GLY A 38 13.99 3.00 -3.22
C GLY A 38 15.31 3.56 -2.67
N GLY A 39 15.27 4.26 -1.54
CA GLY A 39 16.46 4.74 -0.83
C GLY A 39 17.28 3.59 -0.26
N PHE A 40 16.64 2.55 0.27
CA PHE A 40 17.31 1.35 0.77
C PHE A 40 18.00 0.59 -0.37
N ILE A 41 17.27 0.18 -1.41
CA ILE A 41 17.82 -0.55 -2.55
C ILE A 41 18.83 0.31 -3.33
N GLY A 42 18.51 1.59 -3.55
CA GLY A 42 19.39 2.52 -4.27
C GLY A 42 20.67 2.83 -3.50
N GLY A 43 20.58 3.04 -2.19
CA GLY A 43 21.75 3.19 -1.33
C GLY A 43 22.64 1.95 -1.36
N TRP A 44 22.02 0.77 -1.33
CA TRP A 44 22.72 -0.50 -1.50
C TRP A 44 23.44 -0.60 -2.85
N ALA A 45 22.76 -0.30 -3.96
CA ALA A 45 23.36 -0.38 -5.29
C ALA A 45 24.53 0.60 -5.46
N ILE A 46 24.41 1.82 -4.90
CA ILE A 46 25.50 2.80 -4.90
C ILE A 46 26.69 2.27 -4.08
N LEU A 47 26.44 1.77 -2.86
CA LEU A 47 27.51 1.23 -2.02
C LEU A 47 28.22 0.04 -2.68
N ASP A 48 27.49 -0.83 -3.37
CA ASP A 48 28.07 -1.97 -4.10
C ASP A 48 29.00 -1.48 -5.23
N GLU A 49 28.55 -0.53 -6.05
CA GLU A 49 29.35 0.07 -7.14
C GLU A 49 30.64 0.75 -6.62
N PHE A 50 30.57 1.44 -5.49
CA PHE A 50 31.72 2.17 -4.92
C PHE A 50 32.69 1.27 -4.15
N LEU A 51 32.20 0.25 -3.45
CA LEU A 51 33.01 -0.56 -2.54
C LEU A 51 33.43 -1.89 -3.19
N ASN A 52 32.78 -2.36 -4.26
CA ASN A 52 33.09 -3.60 -4.98
C ASN A 52 33.23 -4.82 -4.04
N LEU A 53 32.58 -4.76 -2.87
CA LEU A 53 32.84 -5.59 -1.70
C LEU A 53 31.59 -6.25 -1.14
N ILE A 54 30.38 -5.92 -1.62
CA ILE A 54 29.17 -6.15 -0.83
C ILE A 54 28.16 -7.02 -1.57
N VAL A 55 28.24 -8.32 -1.30
CA VAL A 55 27.12 -9.24 -1.50
C VAL A 55 25.99 -8.78 -0.60
N LEU A 56 24.84 -8.44 -1.20
CA LEU A 56 23.62 -8.12 -0.45
C LEU A 56 23.18 -9.38 0.29
N ASP A 57 23.63 -9.52 1.54
CA ASP A 57 23.21 -10.62 2.38
C ASP A 57 21.71 -10.45 2.66
N LEU A 58 20.93 -11.35 2.07
CA LEU A 58 19.50 -11.49 2.30
C LEU A 58 19.28 -12.12 3.68
N ASP A 59 19.68 -11.39 4.70
CA ASP A 59 19.32 -11.69 6.08
C ASP A 59 17.81 -11.48 6.28
N ALA A 60 17.27 -12.13 7.30
CA ALA A 60 15.87 -12.03 7.70
C ALA A 60 15.43 -10.57 7.84
N MET A 61 16.31 -9.69 8.36
CA MET A 61 16.01 -8.27 8.54
C MET A 61 15.88 -7.52 7.21
N THR A 62 16.81 -7.70 6.28
CA THR A 62 16.80 -7.00 4.98
C THR A 62 15.63 -7.48 4.13
N PHE A 63 15.37 -8.79 4.12
CA PHE A 63 14.21 -9.38 3.46
C PHE A 63 12.89 -8.86 4.03
N SER A 64 12.75 -8.82 5.36
CA SER A 64 11.55 -8.30 6.04
C SER A 64 11.31 -6.84 5.70
N PHE A 65 12.37 -6.02 5.68
CA PHE A 65 12.27 -4.61 5.33
C PHE A 65 11.76 -4.41 3.90
N ILE A 66 12.32 -5.15 2.93
CA ILE A 66 11.92 -5.08 1.52
C ILE A 66 10.45 -5.49 1.36
N ILE A 67 10.05 -6.62 1.93
CA ILE A 67 8.66 -7.09 1.84
C ILE A 67 7.71 -6.10 2.52
N PHE A 68 8.04 -5.64 3.72
CA PHE A 68 7.18 -4.74 4.48
C PHE A 68 6.97 -3.42 3.75
N THR A 69 8.05 -2.75 3.34
CA THR A 69 7.98 -1.45 2.68
C THR A 69 7.38 -1.54 1.26
N GLY A 70 7.77 -2.54 0.48
CA GLY A 70 7.22 -2.76 -0.86
C GLY A 70 5.73 -3.08 -0.83
N THR A 71 5.32 -3.98 0.07
CA THR A 71 3.91 -4.37 0.20
C THR A 71 3.06 -3.21 0.70
N ASN A 72 3.50 -2.52 1.77
CA ASN A 72 2.75 -1.36 2.29
C ASN A 72 2.62 -0.23 1.27
N SER A 73 3.66 0.01 0.46
CA SER A 73 3.58 0.97 -0.64
C SER A 73 2.52 0.57 -1.67
N ALA A 74 2.59 -0.66 -2.17
CA ALA A 74 1.67 -1.17 -3.19
C ALA A 74 0.21 -1.17 -2.71
N ILE A 75 -0.03 -1.66 -1.49
CA ILE A 75 -1.37 -1.71 -0.91
C ILE A 75 -1.90 -0.28 -0.67
N SER A 76 -1.07 0.67 -0.22
CA SER A 76 -1.50 2.08 -0.06
C SER A 76 -1.96 2.70 -1.38
N PHE A 77 -1.22 2.50 -2.47
CA PHE A 77 -1.64 2.99 -3.79
C PHE A 77 -2.89 2.28 -4.32
N GLY A 78 -3.00 0.97 -4.09
CA GLY A 78 -4.19 0.18 -4.40
C GLY A 78 -5.43 0.70 -3.65
N LEU A 79 -5.28 0.99 -2.36
CA LEU A 79 -6.32 1.54 -1.50
C LEU A 79 -6.78 2.91 -2.00
N ALA A 80 -5.84 3.82 -2.25
CA ALA A 80 -6.16 5.15 -2.77
C ALA A 80 -6.97 5.08 -4.08
N THR A 81 -6.59 4.15 -4.97
CA THR A 81 -7.28 3.93 -6.25
C THR A 81 -8.68 3.36 -6.05
N LYS A 82 -8.82 2.37 -5.15
CA LYS A 82 -10.11 1.74 -4.85
C LYS A 82 -11.10 2.71 -4.21
N ILE A 83 -10.62 3.58 -3.31
CA ILE A 83 -11.41 4.61 -2.66
C ILE A 83 -11.81 5.70 -3.64
N LYS A 84 -10.90 6.15 -4.52
CA LYS A 84 -11.20 7.11 -5.59
C LYS A 84 -12.35 6.64 -6.48
N ASN A 85 -12.43 5.34 -6.76
CA ASN A 85 -13.48 4.75 -7.60
C ASN A 85 -14.78 4.44 -6.83
N ASN A 86 -14.74 4.29 -5.50
CA ASN A 86 -15.87 3.85 -4.67
C ASN A 86 -16.03 4.70 -3.39
N ARG A 87 -16.16 6.01 -3.56
CA ARG A 87 -16.13 6.98 -2.44
C ARG A 87 -17.25 6.80 -1.43
N ASP A 88 -18.42 6.35 -1.88
CA ASP A 88 -19.58 6.12 -1.00
C ASP A 88 -19.30 5.02 0.03
N ASN A 89 -18.43 4.06 -0.30
CA ASN A 89 -18.04 2.93 0.56
C ASN A 89 -16.64 3.07 1.15
N LYS A 90 -16.03 4.27 1.11
CA LYS A 90 -14.63 4.50 1.54
C LYS A 90 -14.32 3.97 2.94
N ARG A 91 -15.26 4.07 3.88
CA ARG A 91 -15.07 3.62 5.27
C ARG A 91 -14.93 2.11 5.34
N SER A 92 -15.83 1.37 4.68
CA SER A 92 -15.77 -0.09 4.62
C SER A 92 -14.46 -0.55 3.98
N ILE A 93 -14.11 0.06 2.83
CA ILE A 93 -12.88 -0.27 2.11
C ILE A 93 -11.64 -0.03 2.97
N PHE A 94 -11.63 1.05 3.76
CA PHE A 94 -10.52 1.33 4.67
C PHE A 94 -10.43 0.33 5.83
N PHE A 95 -11.55 -0.11 6.40
CA PHE A 95 -11.54 -1.13 7.44
C PHE A 95 -11.13 -2.51 6.93
N ASP A 96 -11.62 -2.91 5.75
CA ASP A 96 -11.21 -4.14 5.09
C ASP A 96 -9.70 -4.13 4.82
N TRP A 97 -9.18 -2.97 4.39
CA TRP A 97 -7.75 -2.75 4.21
C TRP A 97 -6.97 -2.87 5.52
N LEU A 98 -7.42 -2.20 6.59
CA LEU A 98 -6.75 -2.22 7.89
C LEU A 98 -6.66 -3.66 8.45
N LEU A 99 -7.75 -4.43 8.30
CA LEU A 99 -7.80 -5.82 8.72
C LEU A 99 -6.89 -6.71 7.85
N GLY A 100 -6.86 -6.47 6.54
CA GLY A 100 -5.96 -7.15 5.61
C GLY A 100 -4.48 -6.88 5.92
N GLU A 101 -4.10 -5.63 6.16
CA GLU A 101 -2.74 -5.24 6.51
C GLU A 101 -2.32 -5.85 7.86
N PHE A 102 -3.22 -5.84 8.84
CA PHE A 102 -2.98 -6.48 10.14
C PHE A 102 -2.70 -7.99 10.00
N LEU A 103 -3.52 -8.71 9.24
CA LEU A 103 -3.33 -10.14 8.98
C LEU A 103 -2.05 -10.41 8.21
N PHE A 104 -1.75 -9.59 7.19
CA PHE A 104 -0.51 -9.69 6.44
C PHE A 104 0.72 -9.50 7.34
N CYS A 105 0.73 -8.46 8.17
CA CYS A 105 1.80 -8.20 9.13
C CYS A 105 1.98 -9.37 10.11
N MET A 106 0.89 -9.93 10.64
CA MET A 106 0.95 -11.11 11.51
C MET A 106 1.63 -12.29 10.80
N ILE A 107 1.24 -12.61 9.57
CA ILE A 107 1.83 -13.71 8.79
C ILE A 107 3.32 -13.43 8.51
N ALA A 108 3.67 -12.20 8.15
CA ALA A 108 5.05 -11.81 7.90
C ALA A 108 5.92 -12.00 9.15
N ILE A 109 5.45 -11.56 10.32
CA ILE A 109 6.16 -11.76 11.60
C ILE A 109 6.35 -13.24 11.89
N PHE A 110 5.32 -14.07 11.72
CA PHE A 110 5.44 -15.52 11.94
C PHE A 110 6.41 -16.18 10.95
N ALA A 111 6.39 -15.80 9.68
CA ALA A 111 7.30 -16.33 8.67
C ALA A 111 8.76 -16.00 9.00
N VAL A 112 9.03 -14.77 9.44
CA VAL A 112 10.36 -14.32 9.86
C VAL A 112 10.81 -15.04 11.12
N ALA A 113 9.93 -15.17 12.13
CA ALA A 113 10.23 -15.89 13.35
C ALA A 113 10.54 -17.38 13.09
N ALA A 114 9.82 -18.03 12.16
CA ALA A 114 10.08 -19.41 11.77
C ALA A 114 11.39 -19.58 10.98
N TYR A 115 11.81 -18.58 10.20
CA TYR A 115 13.10 -18.58 9.50
C TYR A 115 14.29 -18.41 10.47
N GLN A 116 14.08 -17.72 11.60
CA GLN A 116 15.12 -17.47 12.60
C GLN A 116 15.30 -18.62 13.62
N TRP A 117 14.47 -19.66 13.59
CA TRP A 117 14.52 -20.82 14.49
C TRP A 117 15.13 -22.03 13.78
#